data_AF-A0A6A5S981-F1
#
_entry.id   AF-A0A6A5S981-F1
#
_cell.length_a   1.000
_cell.length_b   1.000
_cell.length_c   1.000
_cell.angle_alpha   90.00
_cell.angle_beta   90.00
_cell.angle_gamma   90.00
#
_symmetry.space_group_name_H-M   'P 1'
#
loop_
_entity.id
_entity.type
_entity.pdbx_description
1 polymer ?
#
loop_
_entity_poly.entity_id
_entity_poly.type
_entity_poly.pdbx_seq_one_letter_code
_entity_poly.pdbx_strand_id
1 'polypeptide(L)'
;MELHTQFVVTAWRNSQELLQLRQDLYSSDTSRREKAVSKVFAWRLRKPDGLPLLLDSTADIVDVLLQDQRDGLKHNALRLLYATAISRFITGLADTQIELTRDRPSWFPPGKSLQLPLILLEIRHRIVHRHLPSLAELKRAATESLEWLWEWYWGQLDHAFKAAQPVGEALVVVHGQDMGVVESQDTVLEKLQILLKTYVKERKSEIKSRKQYKESIIRSSGNSKAAETASSTYKLRFSNNSTTTPSTQTQRLLLKMLVDDRMMLPTDKKMGSTMSGAFLIWTPFLLAFSSVVLPASTLLDHLLGAMNAPSTCHTTGNPEHDPIREGLRDWGLHILTSDSWTSALGPAGKTLTETILAQCFSEPTFWNLKLAAALLDEKNAPNRELWRAVLDAVRTEDGVGEDMHVDVDVDVESIEQGIPVSTKQQNHIEGVEEKEKEKEKEKIKGPQKVLGMWKPRPIGWMPEGWEEDE
;
A
#
# COMPACT_ATOMS: atom_id res chain seq x y z
N MET A 1 -44.36 -32.10 4.51
CA MET A 1 -43.92 -30.70 4.33
C MET A 1 -43.65 -30.53 2.85
N GLU A 2 -44.49 -29.76 2.17
CA GLU A 2 -44.28 -29.41 0.77
C GLU A 2 -42.99 -28.58 0.68
N LEU A 3 -42.01 -29.05 -0.09
CA LEU A 3 -40.80 -28.30 -0.40
C LEU A 3 -41.20 -27.17 -1.35
N HIS A 4 -41.65 -26.04 -0.81
CA HIS A 4 -41.86 -24.84 -1.61
C HIS A 4 -40.54 -24.43 -2.25
N THR A 5 -40.44 -24.60 -3.56
CA THR A 5 -39.30 -24.16 -4.36
C THR A 5 -39.35 -22.63 -4.40
N GLN A 6 -38.44 -21.98 -3.68
CA GLN A 6 -38.39 -20.53 -3.59
C GLN A 6 -37.70 -19.99 -4.85
N PHE A 7 -38.46 -19.39 -5.75
CA PHE A 7 -37.92 -18.76 -6.96
C PHE A 7 -37.45 -17.34 -6.63
N VAL A 8 -36.19 -17.04 -6.94
CA VAL A 8 -35.60 -15.70 -6.77
C VAL A 8 -35.41 -15.05 -8.14
N VAL A 9 -36.10 -13.93 -8.36
CA VAL A 9 -35.95 -13.14 -9.59
C VAL A 9 -34.72 -12.25 -9.49
N THR A 10 -33.83 -12.35 -10.48
CA THR A 10 -32.57 -11.60 -10.56
C THR A 10 -32.54 -10.70 -11.79
N ALA A 11 -31.75 -9.62 -11.74
CA ALA A 11 -31.65 -8.66 -12.86
C ALA A 11 -30.67 -9.14 -13.96
N TRP A 12 -29.71 -9.98 -13.58
CA TRP A 12 -28.79 -10.66 -14.48
C TRP A 12 -29.42 -11.92 -15.09
N ARG A 13 -28.95 -12.29 -16.28
CA ARG A 13 -29.41 -13.44 -17.04
C ARG A 13 -28.94 -14.76 -16.43
N ASN A 14 -27.71 -14.81 -15.93
CA ASN A 14 -27.09 -16.00 -15.35
C ASN A 14 -25.97 -15.61 -14.37
N SER A 15 -25.48 -16.58 -13.59
CA SER A 15 -24.41 -16.36 -12.61
C SER A 15 -23.12 -15.82 -13.24
N GLN A 16 -22.78 -16.27 -14.45
CA GLN A 16 -21.59 -15.81 -15.18
C GLN A 16 -21.65 -14.31 -15.48
N GLU A 17 -22.83 -13.79 -15.81
CA GLU A 17 -23.01 -12.36 -16.06
C GLU A 17 -22.73 -11.52 -14.81
N LEU A 18 -23.11 -12.00 -13.63
CA LEU A 18 -22.81 -11.34 -12.36
C LEU A 18 -21.32 -11.45 -12.00
N LEU A 19 -20.69 -12.59 -12.26
CA LEU A 19 -19.25 -12.77 -12.04
C LEU A 19 -18.41 -11.90 -12.99
N GLN A 20 -18.85 -11.70 -14.22
CA GLN A 20 -18.22 -10.77 -15.15
C GLN A 20 -18.36 -9.32 -14.66
N LEU A 21 -19.56 -8.93 -14.21
CA LEU A 21 -19.78 -7.60 -13.64
C LEU A 21 -18.83 -7.34 -12.47
N ARG A 22 -18.66 -8.32 -11.57
CA ARG A 22 -17.69 -8.25 -10.47
C ARG A 22 -16.27 -7.94 -10.98
N GLN A 23 -15.80 -8.66 -11.99
CA GLN A 23 -14.46 -8.46 -12.56
C GLN A 23 -14.32 -7.06 -13.17
N ASP A 24 -15.35 -6.57 -13.84
CA ASP A 24 -15.32 -5.26 -14.49
C ASP A 24 -15.39 -4.10 -13.48
N LEU A 25 -16.17 -4.21 -12.40
CA LEU A 25 -16.27 -3.20 -11.32
C LEU A 25 -14.94 -3.04 -10.55
N TYR A 26 -14.20 -4.13 -10.33
CA TYR A 26 -12.93 -4.14 -9.61
C TYR A 26 -11.70 -4.13 -10.54
N SER A 27 -11.91 -3.90 -11.85
CA SER A 27 -10.82 -3.80 -12.81
C SER A 27 -9.98 -2.53 -12.59
N SER A 28 -8.69 -2.60 -12.92
CA SER A 28 -7.84 -1.41 -13.03
C SER A 28 -8.20 -0.54 -14.25
N ASP A 29 -8.91 -1.11 -15.24
CA ASP A 29 -9.33 -0.41 -16.46
C ASP A 29 -10.57 0.46 -16.21
N THR A 30 -10.42 1.77 -16.37
CA THR A 30 -11.49 2.76 -16.24
C THR A 30 -12.65 2.52 -17.21
N SER A 31 -12.38 2.13 -18.46
CA SER A 31 -13.44 1.91 -19.46
C SER A 31 -14.33 0.71 -19.09
N ARG A 32 -13.74 -0.34 -18.52
CA ARG A 32 -14.50 -1.50 -18.02
C ARG A 32 -15.37 -1.13 -16.84
N ARG A 33 -14.84 -0.37 -15.88
CA ARG A 33 -15.60 0.12 -14.72
C ARG A 33 -16.78 0.98 -15.15
N GLU A 34 -16.61 1.90 -16.10
CA GLU A 34 -17.69 2.74 -16.65
C GLU A 34 -18.82 1.90 -17.27
N LYS A 35 -18.46 0.90 -18.08
CA LYS A 35 -19.44 -0.03 -18.68
C LYS A 35 -20.16 -0.85 -17.61
N ALA A 36 -19.44 -1.28 -16.57
CA ALA A 36 -20.01 -2.04 -15.46
C ALA A 36 -21.02 -1.22 -14.66
N VAL A 37 -20.69 0.03 -14.31
CA VAL A 37 -21.61 0.97 -13.65
C VAL A 37 -22.85 1.21 -14.51
N SER A 38 -22.67 1.50 -15.79
CA SER A 38 -23.78 1.72 -16.74
C SER A 38 -24.70 0.49 -16.82
N LYS A 39 -24.13 -0.72 -16.76
CA LYS A 39 -24.88 -1.98 -16.73
C LYS A 39 -25.71 -2.14 -15.45
N VAL A 40 -25.16 -1.78 -14.29
CA VAL A 40 -25.91 -1.79 -13.02
C VAL A 40 -27.06 -0.78 -13.08
N PHE A 41 -26.85 0.41 -13.64
CA PHE A 41 -27.92 1.39 -13.81
C PHE A 41 -29.03 0.89 -14.74
N ALA A 42 -28.70 0.19 -15.82
CA ALA A 42 -29.69 -0.48 -16.64
C ALA A 42 -30.45 -1.58 -15.85
N TRP A 43 -29.78 -2.30 -14.95
CA TRP A 43 -30.42 -3.28 -14.08
C TRP A 43 -31.36 -2.64 -13.04
N ARG A 44 -31.06 -1.43 -12.54
CA ARG A 44 -31.98 -0.68 -11.66
C ARG A 44 -33.32 -0.43 -12.34
N LEU A 45 -33.30 -0.08 -13.63
CA LEU A 45 -34.52 0.12 -14.42
C LEU A 45 -35.28 -1.18 -14.67
N ARG A 46 -34.56 -2.30 -14.81
CA ARG A 46 -35.15 -3.61 -15.10
C ARG A 46 -35.84 -4.25 -13.90
N LYS A 47 -35.33 -4.03 -12.69
CA LYS A 47 -35.85 -4.63 -11.45
C LYS A 47 -36.41 -3.54 -10.52
N PRO A 48 -37.73 -3.25 -10.58
CA PRO A 48 -38.34 -2.15 -9.84
C PRO A 48 -38.29 -2.35 -8.31
N ASP A 49 -38.24 -3.60 -7.84
CA ASP A 49 -38.09 -3.94 -6.41
C ASP A 49 -36.68 -3.64 -5.87
N GLY A 50 -35.78 -3.10 -6.70
CA GLY A 50 -34.42 -2.75 -6.35
C GLY A 50 -33.43 -3.90 -6.55
N LEU A 51 -32.15 -3.50 -6.63
CA LEU A 51 -31.02 -4.41 -6.67
C LEU A 51 -30.57 -4.77 -5.24
N PRO A 52 -29.84 -5.88 -5.05
CA PRO A 52 -29.22 -6.17 -3.76
C PRO A 52 -28.40 -4.97 -3.28
N LEU A 53 -28.62 -4.53 -2.04
CA LEU A 53 -28.02 -3.33 -1.46
C LEU A 53 -26.50 -3.24 -1.71
N LEU A 54 -25.77 -4.34 -1.49
CA LEU A 54 -24.31 -4.37 -1.60
C LEU A 54 -23.83 -4.24 -3.05
N LEU A 55 -24.57 -4.81 -4.00
CA LEU A 55 -24.33 -4.61 -5.43
C LEU A 55 -24.57 -3.15 -5.81
N ASP A 56 -25.70 -2.59 -5.36
CA ASP A 56 -26.10 -1.22 -5.67
C ASP A 56 -25.09 -0.20 -5.12
N SER A 57 -24.69 -0.40 -3.86
CA SER A 57 -23.69 0.41 -3.16
C SER A 57 -22.32 0.34 -3.83
N THR A 58 -21.92 -0.84 -4.33
CA THR A 58 -20.65 -0.98 -5.05
C THR A 58 -20.66 -0.12 -6.31
N ALA A 59 -21.74 -0.14 -7.07
CA ALA A 59 -21.86 0.66 -8.29
C ALA A 59 -21.85 2.17 -7.99
N ASP A 60 -22.54 2.61 -6.94
CA ASP A 60 -22.52 4.02 -6.52
C ASP A 60 -21.11 4.47 -6.16
N ILE A 61 -20.37 3.70 -5.33
CA ILE A 61 -19.01 4.06 -4.92
C ILE A 61 -18.04 4.07 -6.11
N VAL A 62 -18.13 3.09 -7.02
CA VAL A 62 -17.32 3.04 -8.24
C VAL A 62 -17.64 4.23 -9.15
N ASP A 63 -18.91 4.62 -9.30
CA ASP A 63 -19.30 5.78 -10.09
C ASP A 63 -18.66 7.07 -9.54
N VAL A 64 -18.69 7.28 -8.22
CA VAL A 64 -18.04 8.46 -7.61
C VAL A 64 -16.54 8.48 -7.90
N LEU A 65 -15.85 7.34 -7.81
CA LEU A 65 -14.42 7.24 -8.14
C LEU A 65 -14.12 7.55 -9.61
N LEU A 66 -15.02 7.18 -10.53
CA LEU A 66 -14.90 7.51 -11.95
C LEU A 66 -15.13 9.00 -12.21
N GLN A 67 -16.10 9.61 -11.53
CA GLN A 67 -16.37 11.05 -11.66
C GLN A 67 -15.23 11.91 -11.09
N ASP A 68 -14.59 11.47 -10.01
CA ASP A 68 -13.39 12.09 -9.45
C ASP A 68 -12.20 12.02 -10.43
N GLN A 69 -12.00 10.88 -11.10
CA GLN A 69 -10.93 10.71 -12.11
C GLN A 69 -11.12 11.58 -13.36
N ARG A 70 -12.36 11.93 -13.70
CA ARG A 70 -12.68 12.80 -14.86
C ARG A 70 -12.38 14.27 -14.59
N ASP A 71 -12.12 14.66 -13.34
CA ASP A 71 -11.80 16.02 -12.89
C ASP A 71 -12.78 17.12 -13.37
N GLY A 72 -14.05 16.73 -13.60
CA GLY A 72 -15.09 17.63 -14.10
C GLY A 72 -15.89 18.34 -13.00
N LEU A 73 -15.75 17.91 -11.75
CA LEU A 73 -16.55 18.38 -10.62
C LEU A 73 -15.70 19.21 -9.65
N LYS A 74 -16.27 20.32 -9.15
CA LYS A 74 -15.62 21.16 -8.14
C LYS A 74 -15.40 20.39 -6.84
N HIS A 75 -14.35 20.75 -6.10
CA HIS A 75 -13.94 20.09 -4.85
C HIS A 75 -15.09 19.81 -3.87
N ASN A 76 -15.95 20.80 -3.59
CA ASN A 76 -17.05 20.61 -2.64
C ASN A 76 -18.15 19.68 -3.17
N ALA A 77 -18.42 19.70 -4.48
CA ALA A 77 -19.38 18.80 -5.10
C ALA A 77 -18.91 17.34 -5.03
N LEU A 78 -17.61 17.10 -5.27
CA LEU A 78 -17.01 15.76 -5.09
C LEU A 78 -17.12 15.30 -3.64
N ARG A 79 -16.82 16.16 -2.66
CA ARG A 79 -16.98 15.81 -1.24
C ARG A 79 -18.39 15.35 -0.90
N LEU A 80 -19.40 16.09 -1.37
CA LEU A 80 -20.80 15.71 -1.14
C LEU A 80 -21.14 14.39 -1.83
N LEU A 81 -20.69 14.19 -3.07
CA LEU A 81 -20.96 12.97 -3.84
C LEU A 81 -20.38 11.72 -3.16
N TYR A 82 -19.12 11.78 -2.71
CA TYR A 82 -18.52 10.70 -1.92
C TYR A 82 -19.29 10.44 -0.62
N ALA A 83 -19.61 11.50 0.11
CA ALA A 83 -20.32 11.37 1.38
C ALA A 83 -21.70 10.71 1.21
N THR A 84 -22.43 11.04 0.14
CA THR A 84 -23.72 10.42 -0.17
C THR A 84 -23.59 8.93 -0.47
N ALA A 85 -22.66 8.53 -1.36
CA ALA A 85 -22.47 7.13 -1.71
C ALA A 85 -22.05 6.28 -0.50
N ILE A 86 -21.07 6.77 0.27
CA ILE A 86 -20.57 6.09 1.48
C ILE A 86 -21.66 6.02 2.54
N SER A 87 -22.38 7.11 2.81
CA SER A 87 -23.43 7.11 3.83
C SER A 87 -24.59 6.20 3.44
N ARG A 88 -24.98 6.12 2.17
CA ARG A 88 -26.04 5.22 1.70
C ARG A 88 -25.67 3.75 1.92
N PHE A 89 -24.43 3.39 1.58
CA PHE A 89 -23.88 2.05 1.83
C PHE A 89 -23.91 1.70 3.33
N ILE A 90 -23.28 2.53 4.16
CA ILE A 90 -23.08 2.23 5.58
C ILE A 90 -24.41 2.20 6.33
N THR A 91 -25.29 3.17 6.06
CA THR A 91 -26.61 3.21 6.70
C THR A 91 -27.45 2.01 6.27
N GLY A 92 -27.54 1.72 4.96
CA GLY A 92 -28.33 0.59 4.48
C GLY A 92 -27.83 -0.74 5.05
N LEU A 93 -26.52 -0.91 5.18
CA LEU A 93 -25.94 -2.13 5.76
C LEU A 93 -26.22 -2.23 7.26
N ALA A 94 -26.09 -1.13 8.00
CA ALA A 94 -26.38 -1.10 9.43
C ALA A 94 -27.85 -1.45 9.71
N ASP A 95 -28.77 -0.92 8.90
CA ASP A 95 -30.21 -1.16 9.04
C ASP A 95 -30.59 -2.62 8.69
N THR A 96 -29.89 -3.23 7.73
CA THR A 96 -30.13 -4.62 7.29
C THR A 96 -29.24 -5.65 8.00
N GLN A 97 -28.37 -5.24 8.92
CA GLN A 97 -27.35 -6.10 9.53
C GLN A 97 -27.96 -7.29 10.28
N ILE A 98 -29.07 -7.07 11.00
CA ILE A 98 -29.76 -8.10 11.77
C ILE A 98 -30.35 -9.15 10.83
N GLU A 99 -31.02 -8.71 9.76
CA GLU A 99 -31.64 -9.58 8.76
C GLU A 99 -30.59 -10.38 8.01
N LEU A 100 -29.53 -9.74 7.52
CA LEU A 100 -28.41 -10.39 6.82
C LEU A 100 -27.67 -11.41 7.72
N THR A 101 -27.62 -11.17 9.02
CA THR A 101 -27.00 -12.10 9.98
C THR A 101 -27.91 -13.29 10.25
N ARG A 102 -29.23 -13.06 10.39
CA ARG A 102 -30.23 -14.11 10.61
C ARG A 102 -30.42 -15.01 9.38
N ASP A 103 -30.56 -14.38 8.22
CA ASP A 103 -30.88 -15.05 6.94
C ASP A 103 -29.60 -15.42 6.19
N ARG A 104 -28.50 -15.63 6.92
CA ARG A 104 -27.21 -16.00 6.39
C ARG A 104 -27.31 -17.34 5.62
N PRO A 105 -26.92 -17.38 4.34
CA PRO A 105 -26.97 -18.61 3.57
C PRO A 105 -26.01 -19.69 4.10
N SER A 106 -26.39 -20.96 3.98
CA SER A 106 -25.57 -22.11 4.44
C SER A 106 -24.24 -22.26 3.72
N TRP A 107 -24.13 -21.73 2.49
CA TRP A 107 -22.87 -21.68 1.73
C TRP A 107 -21.94 -20.54 2.17
N PHE A 108 -22.40 -19.62 3.01
CA PHE A 108 -21.59 -18.53 3.52
C PHE A 108 -20.57 -19.08 4.54
N PRO A 109 -19.28 -18.70 4.48
CA PRO A 109 -18.26 -19.27 5.36
C PRO A 109 -18.58 -19.08 6.86
N PRO A 110 -18.44 -20.14 7.68
CA PRO A 110 -18.63 -20.05 9.13
C PRO A 110 -17.56 -19.14 9.78
N GLY A 111 -17.90 -18.52 10.92
CA GLY A 111 -16.96 -17.73 11.72
C GLY A 111 -16.74 -16.27 11.29
N LYS A 112 -17.12 -15.87 10.06
CA LYS A 112 -17.14 -14.47 9.67
C LYS A 112 -18.34 -13.76 10.34
N SER A 113 -18.13 -12.78 11.22
CA SER A 113 -19.20 -11.94 11.82
C SER A 113 -19.47 -10.70 10.96
N LEU A 114 -20.73 -10.44 10.58
CA LEU A 114 -21.09 -9.27 9.75
C LEU A 114 -20.90 -8.02 10.60
N GLN A 115 -19.67 -7.52 10.68
CA GLN A 115 -19.29 -6.34 11.43
C GLN A 115 -18.64 -5.35 10.48
N LEU A 116 -19.18 -4.13 10.47
CA LEU A 116 -18.59 -3.04 9.73
C LEU A 116 -17.40 -2.48 10.52
N PRO A 117 -16.27 -2.15 9.86
CA PRO A 117 -15.16 -1.47 10.51
C PRO A 117 -15.62 -0.21 11.26
N LEU A 118 -15.13 -0.03 12.48
CA LEU A 118 -15.48 1.11 13.34
C LEU A 118 -15.18 2.46 12.67
N ILE A 119 -14.12 2.52 11.84
CA ILE A 119 -13.75 3.71 11.08
C ILE A 119 -14.87 4.16 10.13
N LEU A 120 -15.55 3.22 9.45
CA LEU A 120 -16.66 3.54 8.56
C LEU A 120 -17.88 4.04 9.35
N LEU A 121 -18.14 3.46 10.53
CA LEU A 121 -19.21 3.95 11.42
C LEU A 121 -18.96 5.38 11.89
N GLU A 122 -17.72 5.73 12.27
CA GLU A 122 -17.36 7.10 12.64
C GLU A 122 -17.47 8.06 11.45
N ILE A 123 -17.04 7.63 10.25
CA ILE A 123 -17.20 8.42 9.03
C ILE A 123 -18.69 8.72 8.76
N ARG A 124 -19.58 7.73 8.85
CA ARG A 124 -21.03 7.96 8.74
C ARG A 124 -21.51 8.95 9.80
N HIS A 125 -21.13 8.75 11.07
CA HIS A 125 -21.53 9.64 12.16
C HIS A 125 -21.11 11.10 11.87
N ARG A 126 -19.90 11.30 11.35
CA ARG A 126 -19.40 12.61 10.94
C ARG A 126 -20.14 13.21 9.75
N ILE A 127 -20.45 12.40 8.73
CA ILE A 127 -21.21 12.85 7.55
C ILE A 127 -22.60 13.36 7.95
N VAL A 128 -23.31 12.64 8.83
CA VAL A 128 -24.71 12.92 9.14
C VAL A 128 -24.88 13.92 10.28
N HIS A 129 -24.04 13.86 11.32
CA HIS A 129 -24.27 14.59 12.57
C HIS A 129 -23.17 15.60 12.95
N ARG A 130 -22.01 15.57 12.30
CA ARG A 130 -20.89 16.48 12.62
C ARG A 130 -20.40 17.21 11.38
N HIS A 131 -19.14 17.65 11.41
CA HIS A 131 -18.50 18.26 10.27
C HIS A 131 -18.17 17.21 9.20
N LEU A 132 -18.57 17.51 7.96
CA LEU A 132 -18.30 16.69 6.79
C LEU A 132 -16.80 16.39 6.68
N PRO A 133 -16.38 15.12 6.56
CA PRO A 133 -14.96 14.78 6.43
C PRO A 133 -14.31 15.44 5.20
N SER A 134 -12.99 15.57 5.25
CA SER A 134 -12.21 16.07 4.12
C SER A 134 -12.32 15.14 2.91
N LEU A 135 -12.05 15.65 1.70
CA LEU A 135 -12.09 14.84 0.49
C LEU A 135 -11.13 13.64 0.57
N ALA A 136 -9.95 13.83 1.15
CA ALA A 136 -8.96 12.76 1.33
C ALA A 136 -9.47 11.64 2.24
N GLU A 137 -10.12 11.98 3.36
CA GLU A 137 -10.74 10.99 4.25
C GLU A 137 -11.86 10.23 3.54
N LEU A 138 -12.70 10.92 2.76
CA LEU A 138 -13.78 10.29 2.00
C LEU A 138 -13.27 9.35 0.91
N LYS A 139 -12.18 9.70 0.21
CA LYS A 139 -11.54 8.82 -0.79
C LYS A 139 -10.99 7.54 -0.15
N ARG A 140 -10.38 7.65 1.04
CA ARG A 140 -9.92 6.48 1.81
C ARG A 140 -11.09 5.60 2.24
N ALA A 141 -12.14 6.20 2.82
CA ALA A 141 -13.34 5.49 3.24
C ALA A 141 -14.06 4.80 2.07
N ALA A 142 -14.07 5.39 0.87
CA ALA A 142 -14.59 4.74 -0.34
C ALA A 142 -13.78 3.49 -0.71
N THR A 143 -12.45 3.56 -0.62
CA THR A 143 -11.55 2.43 -0.89
C THR A 143 -11.76 1.30 0.12
N GLU A 144 -11.76 1.63 1.42
CA GLU A 144 -12.05 0.68 2.51
C GLU A 144 -13.44 0.04 2.37
N SER A 145 -14.45 0.81 1.92
CA SER A 145 -15.78 0.29 1.66
C SER A 145 -15.80 -0.73 0.52
N LEU A 146 -15.07 -0.49 -0.58
CA LEU A 146 -14.96 -1.43 -1.69
C LEU A 146 -14.21 -2.71 -1.31
N GLU A 147 -13.17 -2.60 -0.50
CA GLU A 147 -12.44 -3.74 0.05
C GLU A 147 -13.35 -4.59 0.95
N TRP A 148 -14.10 -3.95 1.85
CA TRP A 148 -15.06 -4.65 2.69
C TRP A 148 -16.16 -5.34 1.85
N LEU A 149 -16.72 -4.65 0.86
CA LEU A 149 -17.72 -5.20 -0.07
C LEU A 149 -17.16 -6.40 -0.85
N TRP A 150 -15.88 -6.37 -1.20
CA TRP A 150 -15.22 -7.51 -1.83
C TRP A 150 -15.19 -8.71 -0.89
N GLU A 151 -14.69 -8.53 0.33
CA GLU A 151 -14.51 -9.63 1.28
C GLU A 151 -15.82 -10.27 1.71
N TRP A 152 -16.89 -9.47 1.83
CA TRP A 152 -18.17 -9.88 2.41
C TRP A 152 -19.23 -10.28 1.40
N TYR A 153 -19.23 -9.69 0.22
CA TYR A 153 -20.26 -9.91 -0.79
C TYR A 153 -19.69 -10.56 -2.03
N TRP A 154 -18.82 -9.85 -2.75
CA TRP A 154 -18.36 -10.26 -4.08
C TRP A 154 -17.47 -11.51 -4.07
N GLY A 155 -16.63 -11.66 -3.05
CA GLY A 155 -15.79 -12.85 -2.85
C GLY A 155 -16.58 -14.09 -2.45
N GLN A 156 -17.83 -13.93 -1.99
CA GLN A 156 -18.66 -15.05 -1.55
C GLN A 156 -19.53 -15.63 -2.69
N LEU A 157 -19.65 -14.91 -3.81
CA LEU A 157 -20.43 -15.36 -4.97
C LEU A 157 -19.90 -16.66 -5.58
N ASP A 158 -18.58 -16.90 -5.51
CA ASP A 158 -18.00 -18.15 -6.02
C ASP A 158 -18.49 -19.36 -5.21
N HIS A 159 -18.67 -19.20 -3.89
CA HIS A 159 -19.25 -20.24 -3.03
C HIS A 159 -20.74 -20.44 -3.33
N ALA A 160 -21.48 -19.34 -3.48
CA ALA A 160 -22.91 -19.36 -3.78
C ALA A 160 -23.23 -20.13 -5.08
N PHE A 161 -22.48 -19.87 -6.14
CA PHE A 161 -22.73 -20.48 -7.45
C PHE A 161 -22.13 -21.88 -7.62
N LYS A 162 -21.14 -22.27 -6.81
CA LYS A 162 -20.66 -23.65 -6.73
C LYS A 162 -21.64 -24.58 -6.01
N ALA A 163 -22.28 -24.10 -4.94
CA ALA A 163 -23.27 -24.88 -4.17
C ALA A 163 -24.59 -25.13 -4.92
N ALA A 164 -24.90 -24.34 -5.95
CA ALA A 164 -26.15 -24.40 -6.71
C ALA A 164 -26.12 -25.37 -7.92
N GLN A 165 -24.99 -26.05 -8.20
CA GLN A 165 -24.94 -27.08 -9.24
C GLN A 165 -25.47 -28.42 -8.71
N PRO A 166 -26.53 -29.01 -9.29
CA PRO A 166 -27.03 -30.30 -8.86
C PRO A 166 -26.03 -31.40 -9.22
N VAL A 167 -25.69 -32.23 -8.24
CA VAL A 167 -24.95 -33.49 -8.40
C VAL A 167 -25.82 -34.45 -9.22
N GLY A 168 -25.58 -34.52 -10.52
CA GLY A 168 -26.35 -35.37 -11.43
C GLY A 168 -25.75 -35.45 -12.82
N GLU A 169 -24.64 -36.18 -12.94
CA GLU A 169 -24.38 -37.19 -14.00
C GLU A 169 -22.89 -37.56 -13.99
N ALA A 170 -22.63 -38.79 -13.54
CA ALA A 170 -21.35 -39.43 -13.71
C ALA A 170 -21.16 -39.77 -15.19
N LEU A 171 -20.28 -39.04 -15.87
CA LEU A 171 -19.65 -39.47 -17.12
C LEU A 171 -18.13 -39.37 -16.96
N VAL A 172 -17.51 -40.55 -16.97
CA VAL A 172 -16.07 -40.77 -16.90
C VAL A 172 -15.41 -40.15 -18.13
N VAL A 173 -14.61 -39.10 -17.93
CA VAL A 173 -13.52 -38.73 -18.85
C VAL A 173 -12.28 -38.36 -18.03
N VAL A 174 -11.35 -39.32 -18.03
CA VAL A 174 -9.88 -39.20 -18.09
C VAL A 174 -9.20 -38.05 -17.31
N HIS A 175 -8.30 -38.47 -16.41
CA HIS A 175 -7.17 -37.73 -15.83
C HIS A 175 -6.79 -36.44 -16.57
N GLY A 176 -6.89 -35.31 -15.85
CA GLY A 176 -6.19 -34.07 -16.18
C GLY A 176 -7.10 -32.89 -16.45
N GLN A 177 -7.54 -32.20 -15.39
CA GLN A 177 -7.84 -30.76 -15.37
C GLN A 177 -8.30 -30.36 -13.96
N ASP A 178 -7.34 -29.91 -13.15
CA ASP A 178 -7.57 -29.37 -11.81
C ASP A 178 -8.04 -27.90 -11.95
N MET A 179 -9.35 -27.68 -11.96
CA MET A 179 -9.97 -26.36 -12.12
C MET A 179 -10.43 -25.79 -10.77
N GLY A 180 -9.52 -25.09 -10.10
CA GLY A 180 -9.79 -23.89 -9.30
C GLY A 180 -10.87 -23.98 -8.21
N VAL A 181 -10.71 -24.89 -7.25
CA VAL A 181 -11.24 -24.67 -5.90
C VAL A 181 -10.58 -23.39 -5.38
N VAL A 182 -11.36 -22.38 -4.96
CA VAL A 182 -10.79 -21.27 -4.18
C VAL A 182 -10.42 -21.90 -2.86
N GLU A 183 -9.15 -22.22 -2.72
CA GLU A 183 -8.57 -22.74 -1.50
C GLU A 183 -8.90 -21.79 -0.37
N SER A 184 -9.52 -22.30 0.70
CA SER A 184 -9.65 -21.55 1.95
C SER A 184 -8.30 -20.93 2.30
N GLN A 185 -8.30 -19.73 2.87
CA GLN A 185 -7.07 -19.07 3.31
C GLN A 185 -6.20 -20.01 4.15
N ASP A 186 -6.83 -20.85 4.97
CA ASP A 186 -6.14 -21.88 5.77
C ASP A 186 -5.45 -22.93 4.90
N THR A 187 -6.10 -23.39 3.84
CA THR A 187 -5.49 -24.35 2.89
C THR A 187 -4.35 -23.72 2.08
N VAL A 188 -4.46 -22.44 1.71
CA VAL A 188 -3.35 -21.70 1.07
C VAL A 188 -2.18 -21.57 2.06
N LEU A 189 -2.45 -21.20 3.31
CA LEU A 189 -1.44 -21.10 4.36
C LEU A 189 -0.76 -22.45 4.62
N GLU A 190 -1.51 -23.55 4.73
CA GLU A 190 -0.95 -24.90 4.87
C GLU A 190 -0.03 -25.25 3.71
N LYS A 191 -0.45 -24.99 2.47
CA LYS A 191 0.38 -25.26 1.29
C LYS A 191 1.63 -24.39 1.24
N LEU A 192 1.53 -23.11 1.58
CA LEU A 192 2.70 -22.23 1.70
C LEU A 192 3.63 -22.73 2.82
N GLN A 193 3.08 -23.17 3.94
CA GLN A 193 3.88 -23.72 5.04
C GLN A 193 4.61 -25.00 4.63
N ILE A 194 3.93 -25.90 3.91
CA ILE A 194 4.54 -27.12 3.36
C ILE A 194 5.65 -26.74 2.38
N LEU A 195 5.43 -25.78 1.50
CA LEU A 195 6.42 -25.30 0.54
C LEU A 195 7.67 -24.75 1.26
N LEU A 196 7.48 -23.87 2.25
CA LEU A 196 8.58 -23.27 3.02
C LEU A 196 9.32 -24.32 3.85
N LYS A 197 8.62 -25.26 4.49
CA LYS A 197 9.25 -26.36 5.24
C LYS A 197 10.06 -27.28 4.32
N THR A 198 9.52 -27.61 3.14
CA THR A 198 10.19 -28.41 2.13
C THR A 198 11.45 -27.70 1.63
N TYR A 199 11.34 -26.41 1.32
CA TYR A 199 12.49 -25.58 0.95
C TYR A 199 13.58 -25.60 2.03
N VAL A 200 13.25 -25.33 3.30
CA VAL A 200 14.23 -25.31 4.39
C VAL A 200 14.91 -26.69 4.55
N LYS A 201 14.16 -27.78 4.39
CA LYS A 201 14.70 -29.15 4.44
C LYS A 201 15.70 -29.41 3.31
N GLU A 202 15.31 -29.12 2.07
CA GLU A 202 16.15 -29.28 0.88
C GLU A 202 17.37 -28.35 0.91
N ARG A 203 17.19 -27.12 1.39
CA ARG A 203 18.29 -26.17 1.52
C ARG A 203 19.30 -26.62 2.56
N LYS A 204 18.85 -27.16 3.69
CA LYS A 204 19.74 -27.75 4.72
C LYS A 204 20.49 -28.96 4.17
N SER A 205 19.87 -29.84 3.37
CA SER A 205 20.59 -30.95 2.74
C SER A 205 21.56 -30.47 1.65
N GLU A 206 21.21 -29.43 0.89
CA GLU A 206 22.10 -28.78 -0.08
C GLU A 206 23.32 -28.16 0.61
N ILE A 207 23.15 -27.50 1.76
CA ILE A 207 24.28 -26.93 2.53
C ILE A 207 25.18 -28.03 3.09
N LYS A 208 24.60 -29.13 3.60
CA LYS A 208 25.37 -30.28 4.12
C LYS A 208 26.14 -31.01 3.02
N SER A 209 25.50 -31.28 1.88
CA SER A 209 26.15 -31.90 0.71
C SER A 209 27.20 -30.97 0.09
N ARG A 210 26.97 -29.66 0.05
CA ARG A 210 28.00 -28.68 -0.35
C ARG A 210 29.16 -28.59 0.63
N LYS A 211 28.96 -28.81 1.94
CA LYS A 211 30.07 -28.93 2.90
C LYS A 211 30.90 -30.18 2.63
N GLN A 212 30.27 -31.31 2.29
CA GLN A 212 30.96 -32.54 1.86
C GLN A 212 31.65 -32.37 0.49
N TYR A 213 31.07 -31.57 -0.41
CA TYR A 213 31.60 -31.31 -1.76
C TYR A 213 32.64 -30.16 -1.79
N LYS A 214 32.66 -29.26 -0.81
CA LYS A 214 33.65 -28.17 -0.69
C LYS A 214 35.04 -28.64 -0.27
N GLU A 215 35.17 -29.87 0.23
CA GLU A 215 36.47 -30.55 0.29
C GLU A 215 37.00 -30.94 -1.11
N SER A 216 36.17 -30.86 -2.16
CA SER A 216 36.51 -31.30 -3.52
C SER A 216 36.11 -30.32 -4.62
N ILE A 217 36.61 -29.07 -4.58
CA ILE A 217 36.71 -28.13 -5.72
C ILE A 217 35.73 -26.94 -5.73
N ILE A 218 36.33 -25.79 -6.02
CA ILE A 218 35.88 -24.39 -5.93
C ILE A 218 35.12 -23.96 -7.20
N ARG A 219 34.17 -23.04 -7.02
CA ARG A 219 33.40 -22.24 -8.01
C ARG A 219 32.26 -22.96 -8.75
N SER A 220 31.04 -22.85 -8.19
CA SER A 220 29.86 -22.57 -9.01
C SER A 220 29.04 -21.44 -8.39
N SER A 221 28.87 -20.42 -9.22
CA SER A 221 28.13 -19.19 -8.97
C SER A 221 26.64 -19.46 -8.75
N GLY A 222 26.06 -18.71 -7.82
CA GLY A 222 24.77 -18.06 -8.03
C GLY A 222 23.52 -18.78 -7.56
N ASN A 223 23.30 -20.02 -8.00
CA ASN A 223 21.93 -20.55 -7.97
C ASN A 223 21.79 -21.76 -7.05
N SER A 224 20.81 -21.68 -6.14
CA SER A 224 20.40 -22.81 -5.29
C SER A 224 19.29 -23.56 -6.01
N LYS A 225 19.54 -24.85 -6.29
CA LYS A 225 18.54 -25.74 -6.89
C LYS A 225 17.28 -25.81 -6.02
N ALA A 226 17.42 -25.81 -4.70
CA ALA A 226 16.29 -25.79 -3.77
C ALA A 226 15.44 -24.52 -3.94
N ALA A 227 16.05 -23.36 -4.16
CA ALA A 227 15.33 -22.10 -4.38
C ALA A 227 14.61 -22.07 -5.74
N GLU A 228 15.24 -22.59 -6.79
CA GLU A 228 14.62 -22.74 -8.12
C GLU A 228 13.43 -23.71 -8.09
N THR A 229 13.58 -24.86 -7.44
CA THR A 229 12.49 -25.83 -7.25
C THR A 229 11.34 -25.22 -6.45
N ALA A 230 11.64 -24.46 -5.38
CA ALA A 230 10.61 -23.80 -4.58
C ALA A 230 9.87 -22.71 -5.39
N SER A 231 10.59 -21.88 -6.15
CA SER A 231 9.98 -20.87 -7.03
C SER A 231 9.12 -21.50 -8.12
N SER A 232 9.59 -22.58 -8.74
CA SER A 232 8.84 -23.34 -9.76
C SER A 232 7.58 -23.97 -9.18
N THR A 233 7.70 -24.61 -8.01
CA THR A 233 6.57 -25.22 -7.30
C THR A 233 5.54 -24.16 -6.90
N TYR A 234 6.00 -23.01 -6.41
CA TYR A 234 5.14 -21.90 -6.07
C TYR A 234 4.37 -21.38 -7.29
N LYS A 235 5.05 -21.14 -8.42
CA LYS A 235 4.40 -20.72 -9.67
C LYS A 235 3.36 -21.73 -10.15
N LEU A 236 3.72 -23.01 -10.15
CA LEU A 236 2.83 -24.10 -10.56
C LEU A 236 1.59 -24.22 -9.68
N ARG A 237 1.74 -24.03 -8.36
CA ARG A 237 0.66 -24.21 -7.38
C ARG A 237 -0.27 -23.00 -7.28
N PHE A 238 0.23 -21.80 -7.53
CA PHE A 238 -0.48 -20.55 -7.20
C PHE A 238 -0.71 -19.60 -8.38
N SER A 239 -0.22 -19.90 -9.58
CA SER A 239 -0.47 -19.09 -10.79
C SER A 239 -1.56 -19.75 -11.64
N ASN A 240 -2.57 -18.98 -12.05
CA ASN A 240 -3.59 -19.45 -12.99
C ASN A 240 -3.05 -19.39 -14.44
N ASN A 241 -3.52 -20.28 -15.32
CA ASN A 241 -3.05 -20.42 -16.71
C ASN A 241 -3.15 -19.15 -17.59
N SER A 242 -3.82 -18.09 -17.13
CA SER A 242 -3.99 -16.83 -17.86
C SER A 242 -3.16 -15.66 -17.31
N THR A 243 -2.46 -15.81 -16.18
CA THR A 243 -1.66 -14.76 -15.54
C THR A 243 -0.30 -15.30 -15.10
N THR A 244 0.79 -14.65 -15.51
CA THR A 244 2.17 -15.05 -15.12
C THR A 244 2.50 -14.77 -13.65
N THR A 245 1.60 -14.11 -12.91
CA THR A 245 1.77 -13.73 -11.51
C THR A 245 0.64 -14.27 -10.63
N PRO A 246 0.95 -14.83 -9.45
CA PRO A 246 -0.05 -15.34 -8.50
C PRO A 246 -0.90 -14.22 -7.88
N SER A 247 -2.02 -14.59 -7.25
CA SER A 247 -2.92 -13.65 -6.57
C SER A 247 -2.19 -12.79 -5.53
N THR A 248 -2.52 -11.50 -5.47
CA THR A 248 -2.01 -10.54 -4.48
C THR A 248 -2.26 -11.02 -3.04
N GLN A 249 -3.35 -11.74 -2.80
CA GLN A 249 -3.65 -12.34 -1.49
C GLN A 249 -2.61 -13.40 -1.11
N THR A 250 -2.24 -14.29 -2.03
CA THR A 250 -1.22 -15.33 -1.78
C THR A 250 0.15 -14.71 -1.53
N GLN A 251 0.49 -13.61 -2.22
CA GLN A 251 1.73 -12.87 -1.98
C GLN A 251 1.75 -12.23 -0.58
N ARG A 252 0.64 -11.61 -0.15
CA ARG A 252 0.51 -11.06 1.21
C ARG A 252 0.61 -12.14 2.29
N LEU A 253 -0.02 -13.30 2.11
CA LEU A 253 0.09 -14.42 3.05
C LEU A 253 1.53 -14.93 3.14
N LEU A 254 2.25 -15.02 2.01
CA LEU A 254 3.65 -15.41 2.01
C LEU A 254 4.53 -14.39 2.77
N LEU A 255 4.32 -13.08 2.55
CA LEU A 255 5.03 -12.03 3.29
C LEU A 255 4.77 -12.09 4.79
N LYS A 256 3.50 -12.27 5.17
CA LYS A 256 3.09 -12.49 6.56
C LYS A 256 3.85 -13.66 7.19
N MET A 257 3.91 -14.80 6.52
CA MET A 257 4.62 -15.97 7.06
C MET A 257 6.14 -15.74 7.18
N LEU A 258 6.74 -15.06 6.22
CA LEU A 258 8.18 -14.79 6.22
C LEU A 258 8.59 -13.80 7.32
N VAL A 259 7.81 -12.73 7.49
CA VAL A 259 8.12 -11.59 8.38
C VAL A 259 7.36 -11.69 9.71
N ASP A 260 6.02 -11.64 9.71
CA ASP A 260 5.19 -11.65 10.93
C ASP A 260 5.33 -12.95 11.72
N ASP A 261 5.28 -14.10 11.03
CA ASP A 261 5.46 -15.43 11.66
C ASP A 261 6.94 -15.79 11.84
N ARG A 262 7.85 -14.85 11.54
CA ARG A 262 9.27 -14.88 11.87
C ARG A 262 10.03 -16.08 11.28
N MET A 263 9.54 -16.67 10.18
CA MET A 263 10.19 -17.85 9.58
C MET A 263 11.62 -17.56 9.08
N MET A 264 11.92 -16.30 8.75
CA MET A 264 13.24 -15.85 8.33
C MET A 264 14.19 -15.53 9.50
N LEU A 265 13.70 -15.55 10.74
CA LEU A 265 14.50 -15.33 11.94
C LEU A 265 14.91 -16.66 12.59
N PRO A 266 16.08 -16.73 13.23
CA PRO A 266 16.42 -17.87 14.08
C PRO A 266 15.39 -18.05 15.19
N THR A 267 14.96 -19.29 15.46
CA THR A 267 13.94 -19.60 16.47
C THR A 267 14.30 -19.11 17.87
N ASP A 268 15.59 -19.15 18.22
CA ASP A 268 16.14 -18.67 19.49
C ASP A 268 17.01 -17.41 19.30
N LYS A 269 16.55 -16.44 18.50
CA LYS A 269 17.28 -15.19 18.27
C LYS A 269 17.52 -14.47 19.60
N LYS A 270 18.79 -14.36 19.99
CA LYS A 270 19.25 -13.59 21.14
C LYS A 270 19.81 -12.26 20.66
N MET A 271 19.82 -11.25 21.53
CA MET A 271 20.44 -9.96 21.23
C MET A 271 21.91 -10.16 20.85
N GLY A 272 22.35 -9.54 19.74
CA GLY A 272 23.72 -9.64 19.23
C GLY A 272 24.11 -10.98 18.59
N SER A 273 23.22 -11.99 18.56
CA SER A 273 23.54 -13.27 17.90
C SER A 273 23.51 -13.13 16.37
N THR A 274 24.45 -13.77 15.68
CA THR A 274 24.63 -13.61 14.23
C THR A 274 23.45 -14.13 13.40
N MET A 275 23.09 -13.40 12.34
CA MET A 275 22.06 -13.78 11.35
C MET A 275 22.61 -14.60 10.16
N SER A 276 23.90 -14.91 10.15
CA SER A 276 24.61 -15.58 9.04
C SER A 276 23.96 -16.89 8.58
N GLY A 277 23.50 -17.73 9.52
CA GLY A 277 22.80 -18.97 9.21
C GLY A 277 21.44 -18.74 8.53
N ALA A 278 20.70 -17.71 8.98
CA ALA A 278 19.43 -17.33 8.37
C ALA A 278 19.65 -16.78 6.95
N PHE A 279 20.65 -15.92 6.75
CA PHE A 279 21.01 -15.39 5.43
C PHE A 279 21.41 -16.51 4.46
N LEU A 280 22.21 -17.49 4.92
CA LEU A 280 22.64 -18.62 4.10
C LEU A 280 21.48 -19.50 3.63
N ILE A 281 20.46 -19.65 4.48
CA ILE A 281 19.24 -20.41 4.17
C ILE A 281 18.34 -19.59 3.26
N TRP A 282 17.97 -18.36 3.61
CA TRP A 282 16.85 -17.66 3.00
C TRP A 282 17.21 -16.70 1.85
N THR A 283 18.46 -16.21 1.77
CA THR A 283 18.85 -15.29 0.67
C THR A 283 18.58 -15.87 -0.72
N PRO A 284 18.93 -17.13 -1.03
CA PRO A 284 18.65 -17.69 -2.35
C PRO A 284 17.15 -17.80 -2.65
N PHE A 285 16.32 -18.10 -1.64
CA PHE A 285 14.86 -18.12 -1.79
C PHE A 285 14.34 -16.74 -2.16
N LEU A 286 14.70 -15.71 -1.38
CA LEU A 286 14.23 -14.36 -1.60
C LEU A 286 14.66 -13.81 -2.95
N LEU A 287 15.90 -14.06 -3.38
CA LEU A 287 16.38 -13.69 -4.71
C LEU A 287 15.61 -14.38 -5.84
N ALA A 288 15.25 -15.67 -5.67
CA ALA A 288 14.46 -16.40 -6.65
C ALA A 288 13.00 -15.91 -6.72
N PHE A 289 12.50 -15.29 -5.64
CA PHE A 289 11.14 -14.75 -5.55
C PHE A 289 11.09 -13.24 -5.90
N SER A 290 12.20 -12.51 -5.76
CA SER A 290 12.23 -11.06 -5.93
C SER A 290 12.02 -10.57 -7.35
N SER A 291 12.34 -11.40 -8.33
CA SER A 291 12.18 -11.07 -9.75
C SER A 291 10.77 -11.29 -10.29
N VAL A 292 9.92 -12.09 -9.62
CA VAL A 292 8.63 -12.54 -10.20
C VAL A 292 7.45 -12.47 -9.23
N VAL A 293 7.68 -12.51 -7.92
CA VAL A 293 6.60 -12.69 -6.93
C VAL A 293 6.61 -11.63 -5.83
N LEU A 294 7.78 -11.32 -5.27
CA LEU A 294 7.91 -10.45 -4.09
C LEU A 294 9.00 -9.40 -4.32
N PRO A 295 8.69 -8.25 -4.97
CA PRO A 295 9.66 -7.21 -5.20
C PRO A 295 10.42 -6.83 -3.92
N ALA A 296 11.72 -6.56 -4.03
CA ALA A 296 12.57 -6.25 -2.89
C ALA A 296 12.09 -5.03 -2.10
N SER A 297 11.51 -4.04 -2.78
CA SER A 297 10.86 -2.87 -2.15
C SER A 297 9.71 -3.29 -1.24
N THR A 298 8.79 -4.12 -1.73
CA THR A 298 7.66 -4.62 -0.93
C THR A 298 8.11 -5.42 0.30
N LEU A 299 9.17 -6.22 0.16
CA LEU A 299 9.75 -6.94 1.29
C LEU A 299 10.34 -5.97 2.33
N LEU A 300 11.11 -4.98 1.88
CA LEU A 300 11.71 -3.97 2.77
C LEU A 300 10.67 -3.11 3.47
N ASP A 301 9.65 -2.65 2.75
CA ASP A 301 8.52 -1.89 3.32
C ASP A 301 7.84 -2.68 4.45
N HIS A 302 7.65 -3.99 4.24
CA HIS A 302 7.03 -4.86 5.24
C HIS A 302 7.96 -5.13 6.44
N LEU A 303 9.28 -5.26 6.21
CA LEU A 303 10.28 -5.36 7.27
C LEU A 303 10.32 -4.09 8.12
N LEU A 304 10.32 -2.91 7.51
CA LEU A 304 10.27 -1.62 8.21
C LEU A 304 8.96 -1.48 9.00
N GLY A 305 7.82 -1.83 8.40
CA GLY A 305 6.52 -1.83 9.06
C GLY A 305 6.48 -2.75 10.28
N ALA A 306 7.00 -3.97 10.17
CA ALA A 306 7.07 -4.92 11.28
C ALA A 306 8.06 -4.45 12.38
N MET A 307 9.14 -3.78 12.00
CA MET A 307 10.11 -3.21 12.95
C MET A 307 9.54 -2.03 13.73
N ASN A 308 8.71 -1.21 13.08
CA ASN A 308 8.02 -0.05 13.68
C ASN A 308 6.69 -0.40 14.36
N ALA A 309 6.21 -1.66 14.23
CA ALA A 309 4.94 -2.07 14.81
C ALA A 309 4.93 -1.91 16.35
N PRO A 310 3.81 -1.45 16.94
CA PRO A 310 3.70 -1.29 18.38
C PRO A 310 3.86 -2.65 19.07
N SER A 311 4.67 -2.70 20.12
CA SER A 311 4.95 -3.94 20.86
C SER A 311 3.66 -4.55 21.39
N THR A 312 3.33 -5.77 20.97
CA THR A 312 2.08 -6.47 21.34
C THR A 312 2.10 -7.07 22.75
N CYS A 313 3.16 -6.84 23.53
CA CYS A 313 3.35 -7.42 24.86
C CYS A 313 3.58 -6.33 25.90
N HIS A 314 2.81 -6.38 26.99
CA HIS A 314 2.99 -5.59 28.22
C HIS A 314 4.26 -5.94 29.02
N THR A 315 5.23 -6.64 28.43
CA THR A 315 6.56 -6.72 29.03
C THR A 315 7.22 -5.36 28.92
N THR A 316 7.44 -4.74 30.08
CA THR A 316 8.24 -3.55 30.37
C THR A 316 9.72 -3.72 29.99
N GLY A 317 9.99 -4.17 28.77
CA GLY A 317 11.33 -4.29 28.20
C GLY A 317 11.64 -3.01 27.41
N ASN A 318 12.84 -2.45 27.60
CA ASN A 318 13.32 -1.34 26.79
C ASN A 318 13.20 -1.70 25.29
N PRO A 319 12.45 -0.94 24.46
CA PRO A 319 12.24 -1.22 23.04
C PRO A 319 13.54 -1.29 22.21
N GLU A 320 14.65 -0.78 22.76
CA GLU A 320 16.01 -0.85 22.21
C GLU A 320 16.64 -2.24 22.33
N HIS A 321 16.09 -3.11 23.20
CA HIS A 321 16.61 -4.44 23.51
C HIS A 321 15.67 -5.54 23.01
N ASP A 322 15.17 -5.40 21.77
CA ASP A 322 14.34 -6.40 21.11
C ASP A 322 15.16 -7.21 20.07
N PRO A 323 15.45 -8.50 20.34
CA PRO A 323 16.20 -9.36 19.42
C PRO A 323 15.51 -9.57 18.06
N ILE A 324 14.18 -9.44 18.01
CA ILE A 324 13.39 -9.62 16.78
C ILE A 324 13.60 -8.41 15.88
N ARG A 325 13.42 -7.19 16.42
CA ARG A 325 13.65 -5.94 15.69
C ARG A 325 15.10 -5.81 15.23
N GLU A 326 16.07 -6.26 16.04
CA GLU A 326 17.46 -6.38 15.62
C GLU A 326 17.62 -7.29 14.39
N GLY A 327 16.98 -8.47 14.41
CA GLY A 327 17.02 -9.40 13.29
C GLY A 327 16.36 -8.86 12.02
N LEU A 328 15.26 -8.10 12.14
CA LEU A 328 14.60 -7.45 11.00
C LEU A 328 15.46 -6.33 10.42
N ARG A 329 16.08 -5.51 11.28
CA ARG A 329 17.07 -4.50 10.89
C ARG A 329 18.24 -5.12 10.14
N ASP A 330 18.80 -6.21 10.65
CA ASP A 330 19.92 -6.91 10.01
C ASP A 330 19.52 -7.53 8.66
N TRP A 331 18.27 -7.97 8.48
CA TRP A 331 17.73 -8.37 7.19
C TRP A 331 17.64 -7.19 6.21
N GLY A 332 17.13 -6.03 6.66
CA GLY A 332 17.09 -4.81 5.86
C GLY A 332 18.48 -4.39 5.37
N LEU A 333 19.46 -4.44 6.27
CA LEU A 333 20.87 -4.17 5.93
C LEU A 333 21.39 -5.19 4.90
N HIS A 334 21.24 -6.49 5.16
CA HIS A 334 21.75 -7.54 4.26
C HIS A 334 21.14 -7.50 2.85
N ILE A 335 19.85 -7.19 2.73
CA ILE A 335 19.17 -7.03 1.43
C ILE A 335 19.74 -5.84 0.64
N LEU A 336 20.13 -4.77 1.31
CA LEU A 336 20.62 -3.56 0.65
C LEU A 336 22.13 -3.59 0.38
N THR A 337 22.91 -4.35 1.15
CA THR A 337 24.38 -4.24 1.12
C THR A 337 25.12 -5.49 0.64
N SER A 338 24.54 -6.68 0.75
CA SER A 338 25.27 -7.91 0.42
C SER A 338 25.51 -8.10 -1.08
N ASP A 339 26.67 -8.67 -1.43
CA ASP A 339 27.10 -8.92 -2.82
C ASP A 339 26.06 -9.65 -3.68
N SER A 340 25.34 -10.60 -3.08
CA SER A 340 24.30 -11.37 -3.77
C SER A 340 23.11 -10.51 -4.16
N TRP A 341 22.74 -9.55 -3.31
CA TRP A 341 21.60 -8.66 -3.56
C TRP A 341 21.99 -7.46 -4.41
N THR A 342 23.18 -6.89 -4.22
CA THR A 342 23.68 -5.81 -5.08
C THR A 342 23.81 -6.27 -6.54
N SER A 343 24.25 -7.52 -6.75
CA SER A 343 24.27 -8.14 -8.08
C SER A 343 22.87 -8.33 -8.69
N ALA A 344 21.87 -8.65 -7.87
CA ALA A 344 20.50 -8.91 -8.33
C ALA A 344 19.67 -7.64 -8.53
N LEU A 345 19.85 -6.63 -7.69
CA LEU A 345 19.15 -5.34 -7.76
C LEU A 345 19.75 -4.41 -8.82
N GLY A 346 21.03 -4.60 -9.13
CA GLY A 346 21.73 -3.79 -10.14
C GLY A 346 21.65 -2.28 -9.81
N PRO A 347 21.46 -1.41 -10.82
CA PRO A 347 21.36 0.04 -10.61
C PRO A 347 20.21 0.47 -9.71
N ALA A 348 19.09 -0.27 -9.72
CA ALA A 348 17.91 0.04 -8.91
C ALA A 348 18.17 -0.10 -7.40
N GLY A 349 19.21 -0.83 -7.00
CA GLY A 349 19.62 -0.97 -5.61
C GLY A 349 19.96 0.37 -4.95
N LYS A 350 20.62 1.30 -5.67
CA LYS A 350 20.95 2.62 -5.14
C LYS A 350 19.69 3.45 -4.86
N THR A 351 18.78 3.53 -5.82
CA THR A 351 17.49 4.21 -5.64
C THR A 351 16.70 3.60 -4.49
N LEU A 352 16.70 2.28 -4.35
CA LEU A 352 16.05 1.59 -3.25
C LEU A 352 16.68 1.96 -1.90
N THR A 353 18.01 2.04 -1.79
CA THR A 353 18.70 2.51 -0.59
C THR A 353 18.29 3.95 -0.23
N GLU A 354 18.19 4.85 -1.21
CA GLU A 354 17.73 6.24 -0.96
C GLU A 354 16.29 6.28 -0.44
N THR A 355 15.38 5.51 -1.03
CA THR A 355 13.99 5.42 -0.58
C THR A 355 13.90 4.92 0.85
N ILE A 356 14.66 3.87 1.21
CA ILE A 356 14.66 3.33 2.57
C ILE A 356 15.28 4.31 3.56
N LEU A 357 16.37 5.01 3.21
CA LEU A 357 16.93 6.07 4.05
C LEU A 357 15.89 7.17 4.30
N ALA A 358 15.23 7.66 3.25
CA ALA A 358 14.17 8.66 3.38
C ALA A 358 13.02 8.20 4.29
N GLN A 359 12.62 6.94 4.21
CA GLN A 359 11.60 6.35 5.07
C GLN A 359 12.06 6.24 6.53
N CYS A 360 13.31 5.82 6.78
CA CYS A 360 13.88 5.77 8.11
C CYS A 360 13.95 7.14 8.79
N PHE A 361 14.24 8.21 8.03
CA PHE A 361 14.28 9.58 8.56
C PHE A 361 12.89 10.23 8.67
N SER A 362 11.90 9.78 7.89
CA SER A 362 10.52 10.26 8.01
C SER A 362 9.84 9.74 9.29
N GLU A 363 10.23 8.56 9.76
CA GLU A 363 9.78 7.97 11.03
C GLU A 363 11.01 7.59 11.89
N PRO A 364 11.63 8.55 12.60
CA PRO A 364 12.87 8.32 13.34
C PRO A 364 12.63 7.47 14.60
N THR A 365 12.59 6.15 14.43
CA THR A 365 12.61 5.18 15.53
C THR A 365 14.03 4.73 15.82
N PHE A 366 14.31 4.24 17.04
CA PHE A 366 15.64 3.72 17.41
C PHE A 366 16.20 2.74 16.37
N TRP A 367 15.37 1.80 15.90
CA TRP A 367 15.79 0.78 14.94
C TRP A 367 15.91 1.33 13.51
N ASN A 368 15.08 2.30 13.11
CA ASN A 368 15.22 3.01 11.85
C ASN A 368 16.53 3.79 11.79
N LEU A 369 16.87 4.54 12.84
CA LEU A 369 18.12 5.29 12.93
C LEU A 369 19.34 4.36 12.97
N LYS A 370 19.24 3.21 13.64
CA LYS A 370 20.30 2.19 13.67
C LYS A 370 20.47 1.48 12.33
N LEU A 371 19.41 1.31 11.54
CA LEU A 371 19.48 0.83 10.16
C LEU A 371 20.15 1.87 9.25
N ALA A 372 19.67 3.11 9.30
CA ALA A 372 20.20 4.22 8.51
C ALA A 372 21.70 4.44 8.77
N ALA A 373 22.11 4.45 10.04
CA ALA A 373 23.53 4.55 10.42
C ALA A 373 24.39 3.45 9.77
N ALA A 374 23.95 2.19 9.86
CA ALA A 374 24.71 1.09 9.25
C ALA A 374 24.72 1.11 7.73
N LEU A 375 23.64 1.57 7.09
CA LEU A 375 23.63 1.78 5.64
C LEU A 375 24.62 2.87 5.24
N LEU A 376 24.76 3.94 6.03
CA LEU A 376 25.71 5.01 5.76
C LEU A 376 27.16 4.61 6.04
N ASP A 377 27.40 3.70 6.98
CA ASP A 377 28.74 3.17 7.25
C ASP A 377 29.31 2.41 6.04
N GLU A 378 28.46 1.78 5.23
CA GLU A 378 28.86 1.18 3.96
C GLU A 378 29.40 2.20 2.96
N LYS A 379 30.47 1.83 2.24
CA LYS A 379 31.19 2.76 1.36
C LYS A 379 30.41 3.17 0.10
N ASN A 380 29.38 2.41 -0.28
CA ASN A 380 28.67 2.57 -1.55
C ASN A 380 27.28 3.20 -1.40
N ALA A 381 26.98 3.79 -0.23
CA ALA A 381 25.70 4.45 0.01
C ALA A 381 25.56 5.70 -0.88
N PRO A 382 24.40 5.88 -1.55
CA PRO A 382 24.13 7.06 -2.37
C PRO A 382 23.95 8.30 -1.49
N ASN A 383 24.40 9.47 -1.96
CA ASN A 383 24.27 10.76 -1.25
C ASN A 383 24.72 10.73 0.22
N ARG A 384 25.75 9.93 0.50
CA ARG A 384 26.22 9.55 1.84
C ARG A 384 26.48 10.75 2.76
N GLU A 385 27.09 11.82 2.25
CA GLU A 385 27.43 13.01 3.03
C GLU A 385 26.18 13.79 3.46
N LEU A 386 25.22 13.97 2.54
CA LEU A 386 23.95 14.62 2.84
C LEU A 386 23.15 13.83 3.89
N TRP A 387 23.03 12.52 3.71
CA TRP A 387 22.32 11.67 4.67
C TRP A 387 23.02 11.58 6.03
N ARG A 388 24.35 11.70 6.09
CA ARG A 388 25.07 11.83 7.36
C ARG A 388 24.73 13.12 8.09
N ALA A 389 24.71 14.24 7.38
CA ALA A 389 24.32 15.52 7.98
C ALA A 389 22.90 15.44 8.57
N VAL A 390 21.97 14.75 7.89
CA VAL A 390 20.61 14.49 8.42
C VAL A 390 20.66 13.60 9.66
N LEU A 391 21.44 12.51 9.66
CA LEU A 391 21.57 11.62 10.82
C LEU A 391 22.17 12.34 12.04
N ASP A 392 23.18 13.18 11.82
CA ASP A 392 23.83 13.96 12.88
C ASP A 392 22.86 15.00 13.46
N ALA A 393 22.07 15.67 12.60
CA ALA A 393 21.03 16.61 13.04
C ALA A 393 19.97 15.93 13.93
N VAL A 394 19.48 14.75 13.53
CA VAL A 394 18.50 13.99 14.33
C VAL A 394 19.08 13.58 15.68
N ARG A 395 20.35 13.16 15.72
CA ARG A 395 21.02 12.79 16.98
C ARG A 395 21.26 13.98 17.90
N THR A 396 21.47 15.18 17.35
CA THR A 396 21.62 16.40 18.16
C THR A 396 20.30 16.88 18.78
N GLU A 397 19.14 16.62 18.14
CA GLU A 397 17.83 16.98 18.70
C GLU A 397 17.44 16.09 19.89
N ASP A 398 17.78 14.80 19.87
CA ASP A 398 17.62 13.90 21.03
C ASP A 398 18.62 14.18 22.17
N GLY A 399 19.61 15.05 21.93
CA GLY A 399 20.70 15.39 22.86
C GLY A 399 20.51 16.67 23.67
N VAL A 400 19.40 17.41 23.54
CA VAL A 400 19.18 18.69 24.26
C VAL A 400 18.75 18.49 25.73
N GLY A 401 19.21 17.42 26.36
CA GLY A 401 18.94 17.08 27.76
C GLY A 401 20.12 17.19 28.71
N GLU A 402 21.38 17.23 28.24
CA GLU A 402 22.54 17.25 29.12
C GLU A 402 23.66 18.14 28.55
N ASP A 403 23.89 19.26 29.24
CA ASP A 403 25.10 20.09 29.28
C ASP A 403 25.92 20.27 28.00
N MET A 404 25.72 21.40 27.32
CA MET A 404 26.84 22.09 26.67
C MET A 404 26.70 23.62 26.78
N HIS A 405 27.42 24.17 27.75
CA HIS A 405 27.95 25.53 27.71
C HIS A 405 28.92 25.60 26.51
N VAL A 406 28.63 26.45 25.54
CA VAL A 406 29.62 26.86 24.53
C VAL A 406 29.55 28.38 24.43
N ASP A 407 30.49 29.01 25.12
CA ASP A 407 30.86 30.41 24.91
C ASP A 407 31.47 30.53 23.50
N VAL A 408 30.84 31.32 22.64
CA VAL A 408 31.51 31.92 21.48
C VAL A 408 31.09 33.38 21.43
N ASP A 409 31.95 34.22 22.02
CA ASP A 409 32.04 35.64 21.73
C ASP A 409 32.43 35.82 20.25
N VAL A 410 31.55 36.42 19.45
CA VAL A 410 31.95 37.11 18.22
C VAL A 410 31.27 38.48 18.21
N ASP A 411 32.13 39.49 18.31
CA ASP A 411 31.82 40.92 18.31
C ASP A 411 30.92 41.34 17.15
N VAL A 412 29.85 42.06 17.51
CA VAL A 412 28.91 42.74 16.63
C VAL A 412 29.26 44.22 16.66
N GLU A 413 30.01 44.70 15.66
CA GLU A 413 30.15 46.10 15.24
C GLU A 413 30.87 46.02 13.87
N SER A 414 30.40 46.54 12.73
CA SER A 414 29.65 47.75 12.46
C SER A 414 28.85 47.62 11.16
N ILE A 415 27.67 48.24 11.17
CA ILE A 415 26.75 48.43 10.05
C ILE A 415 27.15 49.68 9.22
N GLU A 416 26.68 49.72 7.97
CA GLU A 416 26.43 50.90 7.11
C GLU A 416 27.59 51.52 6.30
N GLN A 417 27.50 51.37 4.96
CA GLN A 417 27.26 52.50 4.04
C GLN A 417 27.04 51.98 2.60
N GLY A 418 25.96 52.45 1.97
CA GLY A 418 25.67 52.21 0.56
C GLY A 418 25.76 53.47 -0.28
N ILE A 419 25.27 53.34 -1.53
CA ILE A 419 25.01 54.36 -2.59
C ILE A 419 26.17 54.47 -3.62
N PRO A 420 25.93 54.69 -4.94
CA PRO A 420 25.11 53.96 -5.94
C PRO A 420 25.87 53.74 -7.27
N VAL A 421 25.34 52.96 -8.23
CA VAL A 421 25.87 52.95 -9.63
C VAL A 421 24.81 53.51 -10.57
N SER A 422 25.16 54.62 -11.22
CA SER A 422 24.37 55.31 -12.23
C SER A 422 24.59 54.70 -13.62
N THR A 423 23.47 54.50 -14.31
CA THR A 423 23.29 54.04 -15.68
C THR A 423 23.84 55.04 -16.70
N LYS A 424 24.55 54.58 -17.74
CA LYS A 424 24.52 55.21 -19.07
C LYS A 424 24.54 54.17 -20.21
N GLN A 425 23.46 54.21 -20.98
CA GLN A 425 23.23 53.69 -22.33
C GLN A 425 24.12 54.45 -23.35
N GLN A 426 24.73 53.79 -24.35
CA GLN A 426 24.20 53.41 -25.69
C GLN A 426 24.48 54.48 -26.76
N ASN A 427 24.86 54.05 -27.97
CA ASN A 427 24.60 54.75 -29.24
C ASN A 427 24.86 53.78 -30.41
N HIS A 428 23.81 53.41 -31.15
CA HIS A 428 23.74 53.67 -32.60
C HIS A 428 22.35 53.34 -33.19
N ILE A 429 21.71 54.42 -33.67
CA ILE A 429 20.96 54.65 -34.93
C ILE A 429 19.74 53.78 -35.33
N GLU A 430 18.61 54.51 -35.36
CA GLU A 430 17.53 54.64 -36.35
C GLU A 430 16.80 53.41 -36.93
N GLY A 431 15.46 53.46 -36.84
CA GLY A 431 14.64 53.38 -38.06
C GLY A 431 13.50 52.37 -38.08
N VAL A 432 12.29 52.91 -37.92
CA VAL A 432 10.99 52.46 -38.48
C VAL A 432 10.15 51.45 -37.68
N GLU A 433 8.91 51.87 -37.51
CA GLU A 433 7.81 51.39 -36.67
C GLU A 433 7.07 50.21 -37.32
N GLU A 434 6.54 49.29 -36.50
CA GLU A 434 5.10 48.95 -36.48
C GLU A 434 4.77 48.01 -35.29
N LYS A 435 3.55 48.15 -34.77
CA LYS A 435 3.07 47.72 -33.46
C LYS A 435 2.54 46.29 -33.45
N GLU A 436 3.02 45.45 -32.53
CA GLU A 436 2.24 44.36 -31.94
C GLU A 436 2.36 44.40 -30.41
N LYS A 437 1.20 44.38 -29.73
CA LYS A 437 1.06 44.43 -28.27
C LYS A 437 1.28 43.02 -27.69
N GLU A 438 2.42 42.78 -27.05
CA GLU A 438 2.61 41.67 -26.12
C GLU A 438 2.52 42.13 -24.66
N LYS A 439 1.80 41.33 -23.86
CA LYS A 439 1.56 41.52 -22.42
C LYS A 439 2.84 41.25 -21.63
N GLU A 440 3.32 42.23 -20.86
CA GLU A 440 4.40 42.02 -19.89
C GLU A 440 3.95 41.06 -18.77
N LYS A 441 4.76 40.03 -18.54
CA LYS A 441 4.60 39.08 -17.43
C LYS A 441 5.05 39.75 -16.13
N GLU A 442 4.11 40.06 -15.25
CA GLU A 442 4.42 40.48 -13.88
C GLU A 442 5.16 39.35 -13.13
N LYS A 443 6.35 39.66 -12.62
CA LYS A 443 7.13 38.78 -11.74
C LYS A 443 6.45 38.73 -10.37
N ILE A 444 6.09 37.52 -9.93
CA ILE A 444 5.49 37.24 -8.62
C ILE A 444 6.42 37.75 -7.52
N LYS A 445 5.98 38.76 -6.76
CA LYS A 445 6.68 39.25 -5.57
C LYS A 445 6.38 38.30 -4.39
N GLY A 446 7.43 37.83 -3.73
CA GLY A 446 7.31 37.05 -2.50
C GLY A 446 6.72 37.85 -1.33
N PRO A 447 6.40 37.19 -0.20
CA PRO A 447 5.74 37.83 0.94
C PRO A 447 6.56 39.00 1.48
N GLN A 448 6.00 40.21 1.43
CA GLN A 448 6.59 41.39 2.05
C GLN A 448 6.07 41.56 3.47
N LYS A 449 7.00 41.78 4.42
CA LYS A 449 6.67 42.10 5.81
C LYS A 449 6.02 43.48 5.85
N VAL A 450 4.72 43.54 6.14
CA VAL A 450 4.00 44.80 6.38
C VAL A 450 4.22 45.20 7.82
N LEU A 451 4.91 46.32 8.06
CA LEU A 451 5.07 46.89 9.40
C LEU A 451 3.82 47.70 9.75
N GLY A 452 3.00 47.18 10.65
CA GLY A 452 1.79 47.85 11.15
C GLY A 452 0.96 46.94 12.04
N MET A 453 0.16 47.49 12.95
CA MET A 453 -0.75 46.69 13.77
C MET A 453 -1.81 46.02 12.89
N TRP A 454 -1.87 44.68 12.96
CA TRP A 454 -2.85 43.88 12.23
C TRP A 454 -4.27 44.26 12.67
N LYS A 455 -5.03 44.92 11.80
CA LYS A 455 -6.46 45.18 12.02
C LYS A 455 -7.25 44.03 11.38
N PRO A 456 -7.95 43.19 12.16
CA PRO A 456 -8.76 42.12 11.58
C PRO A 456 -9.88 42.73 10.74
N ARG A 457 -9.90 42.42 9.44
CA ARG A 457 -11.01 42.77 8.55
C ARG A 457 -11.92 41.55 8.39
N PRO A 458 -13.25 41.72 8.44
CA PRO A 458 -14.19 40.62 8.22
C PRO A 458 -14.09 40.09 6.78
N ILE A 459 -14.36 38.80 6.62
CA ILE A 459 -14.50 38.15 5.30
C ILE A 459 -15.63 38.84 4.53
N GLY A 460 -15.34 39.27 3.29
CA GLY A 460 -16.30 40.00 2.43
C GLY A 460 -16.07 41.51 2.32
N TRP A 461 -14.97 42.05 2.86
CA TRP A 461 -14.65 43.48 2.69
C TRP A 461 -14.22 43.79 1.24
N MET A 462 -15.02 44.60 0.53
CA MET A 462 -14.62 45.19 -0.76
C MET A 462 -13.98 46.57 -0.55
N PRO A 463 -12.92 46.92 -1.31
CA PRO A 463 -12.35 48.26 -1.31
C PRO A 463 -13.36 49.32 -1.79
N GLU A 464 -13.34 50.51 -1.19
CA GLU A 464 -14.08 51.66 -1.71
C GLU A 464 -13.66 51.93 -3.17
N GLY A 465 -14.64 51.90 -4.09
CA GLY A 465 -14.43 52.02 -5.54
C GLY A 465 -14.74 50.76 -6.36
N TRP A 466 -15.11 49.64 -5.72
CA TRP A 466 -15.74 48.50 -6.39
C TRP A 466 -17.26 48.68 -6.40
N GLU A 467 -17.75 49.68 -7.14
CA GLU A 467 -19.14 49.70 -7.58
C GLU A 467 -19.19 48.91 -8.90
N GLU A 468 -20.06 47.90 -8.95
CA GLU A 468 -20.31 47.11 -10.17
C GLU A 468 -20.89 48.05 -11.23
N ASP A 469 -20.18 48.25 -12.35
CA ASP A 469 -20.77 48.86 -13.54
C ASP A 469 -21.91 47.93 -14.02
N GLU A 470 -23.14 48.47 -14.01
CA GLU A 470 -24.41 47.82 -14.43
C GLU A 470 -24.40 47.27 -15.86
#